data_AF-A0A7X8MMJ3-F1
#
_entry.id   AF-A0A7X8MMJ3-F1
#
_cell.length_a   1.000
_cell.length_b   1.000
_cell.length_c   1.000
_cell.angle_alpha   90.00
_cell.angle_beta   90.00
_cell.angle_gamma   90.00
#
_symmetry.space_group_name_H-M   'P 1'
#
loop_
_entity.id
_entity.type
_entity.pdbx_description
1 polymer ?
#
loop_
_entity_poly.entity_id
_entity_poly.type
_entity_poly.pdbx_seq_one_letter_code
_entity_poly.pdbx_strand_id
1 'polypeptide(L)'
;MIQAGLDYSNNWDAESFYRPVPQVKKVRRTYRKSNPQGKVFVKAAVALFAYALVLVYLCIKGSTLGYQIVELEKDIQQLETANHRLEYSIAEKCSLGYVEIAAQELGMEKAEQGITVAVLPEIEPVIIDENNSGSSSQVGQNPLNKLYNNLLMLAQNNL
;
A
#
# COMPACT_ATOMS: atom_id res chain seq x y z
N MET A 1 50.34 -7.30 -44.90
CA MET A 1 51.36 -7.73 -43.91
C MET A 1 51.96 -9.01 -44.46
N ILE A 2 53.20 -8.98 -44.93
CA ILE A 2 53.88 -10.16 -45.46
C ILE A 2 54.90 -10.55 -44.40
N GLN A 3 54.53 -11.52 -43.57
CA GLN A 3 55.41 -12.14 -42.60
C GLN A 3 56.19 -13.22 -43.34
N ALA A 4 57.30 -12.85 -43.96
CA ALA A 4 58.22 -13.82 -44.55
C ALA A 4 58.95 -14.53 -43.40
N GLY A 5 58.43 -15.69 -42.99
CA GLY A 5 59.19 -16.65 -42.20
C GLY A 5 60.33 -17.16 -43.05
N LEU A 6 61.57 -16.95 -42.62
CA LEU A 6 62.73 -17.60 -43.23
C LEU A 6 62.63 -19.10 -42.91
N ASP A 7 62.21 -19.88 -43.89
CA ASP A 7 62.13 -21.33 -43.81
C ASP A 7 63.52 -21.92 -44.10
N TYR A 8 64.16 -22.50 -43.09
CA TYR A 8 65.51 -23.12 -43.19
C TYR A 8 65.44 -24.62 -43.49
N SER A 9 64.27 -25.14 -43.83
CA SER A 9 64.03 -26.57 -43.96
C SER A 9 64.66 -27.20 -45.21
N ASN A 10 65.12 -26.41 -46.19
CA ASN A 10 65.41 -26.93 -47.53
C ASN A 10 66.83 -26.69 -48.08
N ASN A 11 67.77 -26.16 -47.28
CA ASN A 11 69.13 -25.85 -47.76
C ASN A 11 70.18 -25.97 -46.64
N TRP A 12 70.81 -27.14 -46.55
CA TRP A 12 71.97 -27.43 -45.69
C TRP A 12 73.29 -27.01 -46.37
N ASP A 13 73.39 -25.76 -46.81
CA ASP A 13 74.64 -25.23 -47.38
C ASP A 13 75.53 -24.64 -46.28
N ALA A 14 76.78 -25.13 -46.24
CA ALA A 14 77.81 -24.77 -45.24
C ALA A 14 78.28 -23.30 -45.32
N GLU A 15 77.88 -22.55 -46.34
CA GLU A 15 78.18 -21.11 -46.46
C GLU A 15 77.14 -20.19 -45.81
N SER A 16 76.00 -20.74 -45.36
CA SER A 16 74.92 -19.96 -44.73
C SER A 16 75.30 -19.36 -43.37
N PHE A 17 76.39 -19.84 -42.75
CA PHE A 17 76.89 -19.37 -41.45
C PHE A 17 77.50 -17.94 -41.49
N TYR A 18 77.82 -17.41 -42.68
CA TYR A 18 78.42 -16.08 -42.82
C TYR A 18 77.44 -14.97 -43.20
N ARG A 19 76.13 -15.27 -43.31
CA ARG A 19 75.15 -14.24 -43.64
C ARG A 19 74.86 -13.37 -42.40
N PRO A 20 75.06 -12.03 -42.46
CA PRO A 20 74.69 -11.17 -41.34
C PRO A 20 73.18 -11.24 -41.12
N VAL A 21 72.78 -11.70 -39.94
CA VAL A 21 71.36 -11.81 -39.54
C VAL A 21 70.70 -10.43 -39.67
N PRO A 22 69.58 -10.28 -40.39
CA PRO A 22 68.89 -9.00 -40.46
C PRO A 22 68.42 -8.61 -39.06
N GLN A 23 68.98 -7.54 -38.51
CA GLN A 23 68.60 -7.04 -37.20
C GLN A 23 67.14 -6.57 -37.24
N VAL A 24 66.26 -7.38 -36.65
CA VAL A 24 64.84 -7.06 -36.56
C VAL A 24 64.70 -5.85 -35.62
N LYS A 25 64.49 -4.66 -36.18
CA LYS A 25 64.17 -3.47 -35.41
C LYS A 25 62.90 -3.74 -34.60
N LYS A 26 63.03 -3.79 -33.27
CA LYS A 26 61.88 -3.88 -32.35
C LYS A 26 60.95 -2.70 -32.65
N VAL A 27 59.79 -2.98 -33.22
CA VAL A 27 58.76 -1.97 -33.49
C VAL A 27 58.28 -1.46 -32.13
N ARG A 28 58.67 -0.23 -31.78
CA ARG A 28 58.25 0.43 -30.54
C ARG A 28 56.74 0.65 -30.65
N ARG A 29 55.96 -0.03 -29.80
CA ARG A 29 54.50 0.11 -29.74
C ARG A 29 54.13 1.59 -29.65
N THR A 30 53.50 2.11 -30.69
CA THR A 30 52.87 3.43 -30.68
C THR A 30 51.61 3.34 -29.82
N TYR A 31 51.74 3.65 -28.54
CA TYR A 31 50.59 3.87 -27.69
C TYR A 31 49.85 5.11 -28.21
N ARG A 32 48.67 4.89 -28.79
CA ARG A 32 47.76 5.96 -29.18
C ARG A 32 47.39 6.73 -27.91
N LYS A 33 47.86 7.98 -27.79
CA LYS A 33 47.49 8.86 -26.67
C LYS A 33 45.97 9.02 -26.66
N SER A 34 45.30 8.35 -25.72
CA SER A 34 43.88 8.55 -25.46
C SER A 34 43.71 9.95 -24.91
N ASN A 35 42.96 10.80 -25.60
CA ASN A 35 42.65 12.14 -25.10
C ASN A 35 41.81 12.02 -23.80
N PRO A 36 42.31 12.49 -22.65
CA PRO A 36 41.61 12.33 -21.36
C PRO A 36 40.35 13.21 -21.28
N GLN A 37 40.30 14.31 -22.03
CA GLN A 37 39.17 15.25 -22.04
C GLN A 37 37.87 14.59 -22.51
N GLY A 38 37.91 13.71 -23.52
CA GLY A 38 36.72 13.00 -24.00
C GLY A 38 36.11 12.08 -22.93
N LYS A 39 36.93 11.50 -22.06
CA LYS A 39 36.44 10.65 -20.96
C LYS A 39 35.70 11.46 -19.89
N VAL A 40 36.06 12.73 -19.68
CA VAL A 40 35.38 13.60 -18.71
C VAL A 40 34.00 13.99 -19.21
N PHE A 41 33.87 14.38 -20.49
CA PHE A 41 32.56 14.69 -21.09
C PHE A 41 31.62 13.49 -21.09
N VAL A 42 32.13 12.29 -21.38
CA VAL A 42 31.30 11.07 -21.31
C VAL A 42 30.82 10.81 -19.88
N LYS A 43 31.67 10.97 -18.87
CA LYS A 43 31.26 10.83 -17.46
C LYS A 43 30.21 11.87 -17.06
N ALA A 44 30.37 13.12 -17.49
CA ALA A 44 29.41 14.19 -17.23
C ALA A 44 28.06 13.91 -17.91
N ALA A 45 28.07 13.45 -19.16
CA ALA A 45 26.85 13.08 -19.88
C ALA A 45 26.11 11.93 -19.20
N VAL A 46 26.82 10.90 -18.72
CA VAL A 46 26.23 9.79 -17.97
C VAL A 46 25.63 10.26 -16.65
N ALA A 47 26.31 11.16 -15.92
CA ALA A 47 25.78 11.72 -14.68
C ALA A 47 24.51 12.54 -14.91
N LEU A 48 24.48 13.36 -15.97
CA LEU A 48 23.29 14.13 -16.34
C LEU A 48 22.12 13.23 -16.74
N PHE A 49 22.41 12.16 -17.48
CA PHE A 49 21.41 11.17 -17.88
C PHE A 49 20.82 10.44 -16.67
N ALA A 50 21.66 10.03 -15.72
CA ALA A 50 21.19 9.43 -14.47
C ALA A 50 20.32 10.40 -13.66
N TYR A 51 20.71 11.68 -13.58
CA TYR A 51 19.93 12.72 -12.92
C TYR A 51 18.55 12.93 -13.58
N ALA A 52 18.49 12.94 -14.92
CA ALA A 52 17.24 13.04 -15.66
C ALA A 52 16.30 11.86 -15.37
N LEU A 53 16.83 10.62 -15.30
CA LEU A 53 16.05 9.45 -14.93
C LEU A 53 15.47 9.55 -13.52
N VAL A 54 16.25 10.07 -12.56
CA VAL A 54 15.77 10.29 -11.20
C VAL A 54 14.62 11.30 -11.18
N LEU A 55 14.75 12.43 -11.89
CA LEU A 55 13.67 13.42 -11.97
C LEU A 55 12.39 12.85 -12.57
N VAL A 56 12.48 12.10 -13.67
CA VAL A 56 11.31 11.45 -14.29
C VAL A 56 10.68 10.45 -13.33
N TYR A 57 11.49 9.65 -12.62
CA TYR A 57 11.01 8.71 -11.62
C TYR A 57 10.26 9.40 -10.48
N LEU A 58 10.82 10.50 -9.94
CA LEU A 58 10.12 11.30 -8.92
C LEU A 58 8.81 11.89 -9.46
N CYS A 59 8.79 12.33 -10.71
CA CYS A 59 7.59 12.90 -11.32
C CYS A 59 6.47 11.86 -11.45
N ILE A 60 6.80 10.64 -11.91
CA ILE A 60 5.85 9.52 -11.96
C ILE A 60 5.33 9.20 -10.57
N LYS A 61 6.23 9.01 -9.59
CA LYS A 61 5.84 8.67 -8.21
C LYS A 61 4.99 9.76 -7.56
N GLY A 62 5.37 11.02 -7.71
CA GLY A 62 4.62 12.17 -7.19
C GLY A 62 3.22 12.25 -7.81
N SER A 63 3.10 12.06 -9.12
CA SER A 63 1.82 12.03 -9.82
C SER A 63 0.93 10.88 -9.37
N THR A 64 1.48 9.66 -9.23
CA THR A 64 0.71 8.49 -8.76
C THR A 64 0.15 8.67 -7.35
N LEU A 65 0.93 9.27 -6.44
CA LEU A 65 0.48 9.55 -5.09
C LEU A 65 -0.62 10.63 -5.08
N GLY A 66 -0.47 11.67 -5.91
CA GLY A 66 -1.51 12.69 -6.08
C GLY A 66 -2.84 12.11 -6.55
N TYR A 67 -2.82 11.20 -7.52
CA TYR A 67 -4.03 10.51 -7.98
C TYR A 67 -4.68 9.66 -6.88
N GLN A 68 -3.87 8.92 -6.11
CA GLN A 68 -4.37 8.12 -4.99
C GLN A 68 -5.03 8.98 -3.92
N ILE A 69 -4.48 10.15 -3.62
CA ILE A 69 -5.05 11.07 -2.63
C ILE A 69 -6.42 11.57 -3.09
N VAL A 70 -6.54 11.98 -4.36
CA VAL A 70 -7.82 12.47 -4.91
C VAL A 70 -8.86 11.36 -4.98
N GLU A 71 -8.46 10.14 -5.31
CA GLU A 71 -9.34 8.97 -5.28
C GLU A 71 -9.86 8.70 -3.87
N LEU A 72 -8.97 8.70 -2.86
CA LEU A 72 -9.35 8.54 -1.46
C LEU A 72 -10.26 9.66 -0.95
N GLU A 73 -10.01 10.90 -1.33
CA GLU A 73 -10.86 12.05 -0.97
C GLU A 73 -12.27 11.89 -1.54
N LYS A 74 -12.37 11.44 -2.79
CA LYS A 74 -13.65 11.15 -3.43
C LYS A 74 -14.39 10.01 -2.73
N ASP A 75 -13.69 8.95 -2.35
CA ASP A 75 -14.28 7.83 -1.62
C ASP A 75 -14.83 8.26 -0.25
N ILE A 76 -14.10 9.12 0.48
CA ILE A 76 -14.57 9.70 1.75
C ILE A 76 -15.84 10.51 1.53
N GLN A 77 -15.86 11.40 0.54
CA GLN A 77 -17.06 12.21 0.23
C GLN A 77 -18.26 11.34 -0.14
N GLN A 78 -18.05 10.25 -0.88
CA GLN A 78 -19.12 9.31 -1.20
C GLN A 78 -19.66 8.62 0.06
N LEU A 79 -18.76 8.20 0.95
CA LEU A 79 -19.14 7.59 2.22
C LEU A 79 -19.91 8.55 3.13
N GLU A 80 -19.45 9.80 3.21
CA GLU A 80 -20.10 10.85 4.00
C GLU A 80 -21.50 11.15 3.45
N THR A 81 -21.64 11.26 2.13
CA THR A 81 -22.94 11.45 1.46
C THR A 81 -23.87 10.26 1.72
N ALA A 82 -23.36 9.03 1.65
CA ALA A 82 -24.13 7.83 1.93
C ALA A 82 -24.56 7.77 3.41
N ASN A 83 -23.69 8.18 4.33
CA ASN A 83 -24.00 8.21 5.75
C ASN A 83 -25.08 9.25 6.06
N HIS A 84 -24.96 10.48 5.57
CA HIS A 84 -26.00 11.49 5.72
C HIS A 84 -27.34 11.04 5.13
N ARG A 85 -27.33 10.37 3.97
CA ARG A 85 -28.54 9.79 3.40
C ARG A 85 -29.18 8.75 4.33
N LEU A 86 -28.38 7.91 4.98
CA LEU A 86 -28.88 6.95 5.97
C LEU A 86 -29.42 7.67 7.21
N GLU A 87 -28.73 8.69 7.71
CA GLU A 87 -29.19 9.50 8.84
C GLU A 87 -30.56 10.13 8.55
N TYR A 88 -30.76 10.69 7.35
CA TYR A 88 -32.07 11.22 6.95
C TYR A 88 -33.14 10.13 6.89
N SER A 89 -32.81 8.95 6.33
CA SER A 89 -33.76 7.83 6.30
C SER A 89 -34.11 7.33 7.71
N ILE A 90 -33.15 7.32 8.63
CA ILE A 90 -33.38 6.96 10.02
C ILE A 90 -34.27 8.03 10.68
N ALA A 91 -33.96 9.31 10.50
CA ALA A 91 -34.74 10.41 11.04
C ALA A 91 -36.19 10.39 10.51
N GLU A 92 -36.40 10.06 9.24
CA GLU A 92 -37.72 9.90 8.64
C GLU A 92 -38.49 8.75 9.31
N LYS A 93 -37.84 7.58 9.47
CA LYS A 93 -38.47 6.39 10.09
C LYS A 93 -38.66 6.52 11.61
N CYS A 94 -37.80 7.27 12.28
CA CYS A 94 -37.92 7.59 13.70
C CYS A 94 -38.78 8.83 13.95
N SER A 95 -39.24 9.52 12.89
CA SER A 95 -40.11 10.67 13.05
C SER A 95 -41.39 10.26 13.76
N LEU A 96 -41.83 11.09 14.70
CA LEU A 96 -42.99 10.78 15.54
C LEU A 96 -44.23 10.47 14.69
N GLY A 97 -44.41 11.16 13.55
CA GLY A 97 -45.51 10.89 12.64
C GLY A 97 -45.48 9.50 12.01
N TYR A 98 -44.29 9.00 11.61
CA TYR A 98 -44.18 7.64 11.09
C TYR A 98 -44.44 6.60 12.17
N VAL A 99 -43.94 6.83 13.39
CA VAL A 99 -44.16 5.93 14.53
C VAL A 99 -45.63 5.92 14.96
N GLU A 100 -46.31 7.07 14.97
CA GLU A 100 -47.74 7.15 15.28
C GLU A 100 -48.60 6.44 14.23
N ILE A 101 -48.29 6.59 12.93
CA ILE A 101 -48.99 5.89 11.85
C ILE A 101 -48.75 4.37 11.94
N ALA A 102 -47.51 3.95 12.14
CA ALA A 102 -47.17 2.53 12.29
C ALA A 102 -47.81 1.92 13.55
N ALA A 103 -47.84 2.64 14.67
CA ALA A 103 -48.53 2.22 15.88
C ALA A 103 -50.04 2.08 15.66
N GLN A 104 -50.65 3.02 14.93
CA GLN A 104 -52.06 2.96 14.56
C GLN A 104 -52.36 1.77 13.62
N GLU A 105 -51.51 1.50 12.63
CA GLU A 105 -51.62 0.34 11.72
C GLU A 105 -51.45 -1.00 12.45
N LEU A 106 -50.62 -1.03 13.51
CA LEU A 106 -50.42 -2.18 14.39
C LEU A 106 -51.54 -2.32 15.45
N GLY A 107 -52.55 -1.44 15.44
CA GLY A 107 -53.67 -1.47 16.39
C GLY A 107 -53.29 -1.06 17.81
N MET A 108 -52.15 -0.39 17.99
CA MET A 108 -51.75 0.19 19.28
C MET A 108 -52.49 1.52 19.49
N GLU A 109 -53.35 1.56 20.48
CA GLU A 109 -54.08 2.77 20.86
C GLU A 109 -53.15 3.72 21.63
N LYS A 110 -53.20 5.02 21.31
CA LYS A 110 -52.42 6.04 22.01
C LYS A 110 -52.81 6.01 23.49
N ALA A 111 -51.83 5.88 24.38
CA ALA A 111 -52.06 6.03 25.81
C ALA A 111 -52.60 7.44 26.07
N GLU A 112 -53.92 7.53 26.24
CA GLU A 112 -54.59 8.76 26.61
C GLU A 112 -53.95 9.24 27.92
N GLN A 113 -53.69 10.53 28.05
CA GLN A 113 -52.98 11.16 29.19
C GLN A 113 -53.72 11.01 30.55
N GLY A 114 -54.74 10.16 30.62
CA GLY A 114 -55.52 9.81 31.80
C GLY A 114 -55.29 8.40 32.35
N ILE A 115 -54.28 7.66 31.91
CA ILE A 115 -53.94 6.37 32.53
C ILE A 115 -53.05 6.62 33.75
N THR A 116 -53.67 6.47 34.93
CA THR A 116 -53.01 6.42 36.23
C THR A 116 -52.06 5.22 36.29
N VAL A 117 -50.81 5.43 35.91
CA VAL A 117 -49.74 4.44 36.13
C VAL A 117 -49.50 4.35 37.63
N ALA A 118 -49.84 3.19 38.21
CA ALA A 118 -49.40 2.84 39.55
C ALA A 118 -47.86 2.78 39.55
N VAL A 119 -47.24 3.80 40.12
CA VAL A 119 -45.79 3.85 40.36
C VAL A 119 -45.47 2.77 41.40
N LEU A 120 -44.79 1.71 40.97
CA LEU A 120 -44.11 0.78 41.86
C LEU A 120 -42.81 1.47 42.33
N PRO A 121 -42.53 1.55 43.65
CA PRO A 121 -41.43 2.37 44.15
C PRO A 121 -40.04 1.79 43.81
N GLU A 122 -39.24 2.68 43.20
CA GLU A 122 -37.79 2.92 43.32
C GLU A 122 -36.88 1.73 43.69
N ILE A 123 -36.07 1.29 42.73
CA ILE A 123 -34.88 0.45 42.98
C ILE A 123 -33.66 1.33 42.73
N GLU A 124 -32.84 1.44 43.76
CA GLU A 124 -31.66 2.30 43.88
C GLU A 124 -30.60 2.06 42.77
N PRO A 125 -29.84 3.11 42.36
CA PRO A 125 -28.81 2.97 41.35
C PRO A 125 -27.58 2.24 41.91
N VAL A 126 -27.31 1.04 41.41
CA VAL A 126 -26.03 0.34 41.63
C VAL A 126 -24.96 1.02 40.79
N ILE A 127 -23.97 1.59 41.49
CA ILE A 127 -22.77 2.24 40.95
C ILE A 127 -21.96 1.19 40.17
N ILE A 128 -21.67 1.49 38.89
CA ILE A 128 -20.81 0.66 38.05
C ILE A 128 -19.36 1.07 38.32
N ASP A 129 -18.60 0.21 38.99
CA ASP A 129 -17.15 0.36 39.08
C ASP A 129 -16.49 -0.04 37.76
N GLU A 130 -15.85 0.94 37.13
CA GLU A 130 -14.84 0.74 36.09
C GLU A 130 -13.67 -0.06 36.67
N ASN A 131 -13.47 -1.30 36.21
CA ASN A 131 -12.16 -1.90 35.94
C ASN A 131 -12.30 -3.38 35.56
N ASN A 132 -12.18 -3.70 34.26
CA ASN A 132 -11.13 -4.64 33.85
C ASN A 132 -10.89 -4.61 32.33
N SER A 133 -9.74 -4.07 31.97
CA SER A 133 -9.06 -4.21 30.69
C SER A 133 -8.70 -5.67 30.41
N GLY A 134 -8.91 -6.17 29.19
CA GLY A 134 -8.31 -7.44 28.77
C GLY A 134 -8.74 -8.02 27.44
N SER A 135 -7.91 -7.79 26.42
CA SER A 135 -7.69 -8.59 25.19
C SER A 135 -8.89 -8.80 24.25
N SER A 136 -8.94 -8.09 23.12
CA SER A 136 -8.32 -8.47 21.85
C SER A 136 -8.92 -9.73 21.20
N SER A 137 -9.32 -9.52 19.94
CA SER A 137 -9.61 -10.52 18.90
C SER A 137 -11.06 -10.99 18.77
N GLN A 138 -11.53 -10.91 17.52
CA GLN A 138 -12.79 -11.46 16.98
C GLN A 138 -14.05 -10.61 17.14
N VAL A 139 -13.96 -9.40 16.58
CA VAL A 139 -15.08 -8.78 15.86
C VAL A 139 -15.50 -9.75 14.76
N GLY A 140 -16.74 -10.27 14.78
CA GLY A 140 -17.30 -10.94 13.61
C GLY A 140 -18.20 -12.14 13.84
N GLN A 141 -18.39 -12.64 15.07
CA GLN A 141 -19.41 -13.68 15.31
C GLN A 141 -20.41 -13.24 16.38
N ASN A 142 -21.47 -12.62 15.85
CA ASN A 142 -22.84 -12.55 16.35
C ASN A 142 -23.02 -12.10 17.81
N PRO A 143 -23.15 -10.78 18.06
CA PRO A 143 -23.63 -10.29 19.36
C PRO A 143 -24.97 -10.94 19.77
N LEU A 144 -25.80 -11.35 18.80
CA LEU A 144 -27.02 -12.13 19.05
C LEU A 144 -26.75 -13.50 19.68
N ASN A 145 -25.70 -14.23 19.27
CA ASN A 145 -25.38 -15.53 19.88
C ASN A 145 -24.89 -15.36 21.32
N LYS A 146 -24.19 -14.26 21.61
CA LYS A 146 -23.79 -13.92 22.98
C LYS A 146 -25.02 -13.61 23.84
N LEU A 147 -25.98 -12.83 23.34
CA LEU A 147 -27.22 -12.56 24.07
C LEU A 147 -28.05 -13.82 24.29
N TYR A 148 -28.18 -14.67 23.26
CA TYR A 148 -28.88 -15.95 23.35
C TYR A 148 -28.27 -16.86 24.42
N ASN A 149 -26.94 -17.01 24.43
CA ASN A 149 -26.26 -17.83 25.41
C ASN A 149 -26.36 -17.26 26.83
N ASN A 150 -26.31 -15.93 27.00
CA ASN A 150 -26.49 -15.31 28.32
C ASN A 150 -27.92 -15.48 28.84
N LEU A 151 -28.92 -15.34 27.97
CA LEU A 151 -30.33 -15.57 28.34
C LEU A 151 -30.60 -17.03 28.69
N LEU A 152 -30.02 -17.97 27.93
CA LEU A 152 -30.13 -19.41 28.20
C LEU A 152 -29.46 -19.76 29.54
N MET A 153 -28.31 -19.17 29.83
CA MET A 153 -27.60 -19.36 31.10
C MET A 153 -28.38 -18.78 32.30
N LEU A 154 -29.01 -17.60 32.14
CA LEU A 154 -29.89 -17.05 33.19
C LEU A 154 -31.13 -17.91 33.43
N ALA A 155 -31.75 -18.43 32.36
CA ALA A 155 -32.93 -19.28 32.47
C ALA A 155 -32.62 -20.59 33.21
N GLN A 156 -31.43 -21.16 32.99
CA GLN A 156 -31.00 -22.39 33.63
C GLN A 156 -30.61 -22.23 35.10
N ASN A 157 -30.19 -21.02 35.52
CA ASN A 157 -29.76 -20.74 36.89
C ASN A 157 -30.91 -20.25 37.81
N ASN A 158 -32.11 -20.06 37.24
CA ASN A 158 -33.31 -19.58 37.95
C ASN A 158 -34.37 -20.69 38.16
N LEU A 159 -33.94 -21.96 38.11
CA LEU A 159 -34.74 -23.16 38.37
C LEU A 159 -34.06 -23.99 39.46
#